data_AF-A0A965EVK0-F1
#
_entry.id   AF-A0A965EVK0-F1
#
_cell.length_a   1.000
_cell.length_b   1.000
_cell.length_c   1.000
_cell.angle_alpha   90.00
_cell.angle_beta   90.00
_cell.angle_gamma   90.00
#
_symmetry.space_group_name_H-M   'P 1'
#
loop_
_entity.id
_entity.type
_entity.pdbx_description
1 polymer ?
#
loop_
_entity_poly.entity_id
_entity_poly.type
_entity_poly.pdbx_seq_one_letter_code
_entity_poly.pdbx_strand_id
1 'polypeptide(L)' 'TTALHELERTDQSTALVTMCAGGALSTGTILERI' A
#
# COMPACT_ATOMS: atom_id res chain seq x y z
N THR A 1 2.83 11.65 -1.40
CA THR A 1 1.55 11.15 -0.85
C THR A 1 1.73 9.69 -0.47
N THR A 2 1.29 9.25 0.70
CA THR A 2 1.42 7.85 1.16
C THR A 2 0.13 7.07 0.93
N ALA A 3 0.19 5.73 0.96
CA ALA A 3 -1.00 4.89 0.82
C ALA A 3 -2.05 5.21 1.90
N LEU A 4 -1.64 5.38 3.17
CA LEU A 4 -2.55 5.77 4.26
C LEU A 4 -3.22 7.13 3.98
N HIS A 5 -2.45 8.13 3.55
CA HIS A 5 -3.01 9.45 3.24
C HIS A 5 -4.04 9.37 2.10
N GLU A 6 -3.75 8.60 1.04
CA GLU A 6 -4.71 8.44 -0.05
C GLU A 6 -5.97 7.69 0.39
N LEU A 7 -5.82 6.67 1.24
CA LEU A 7 -6.97 6.00 1.83
C LEU A 7 -7.83 7.02 2.58
N GLU A 8 -7.25 7.82 3.49
CA GLU A 8 -7.99 8.81 4.31
C GLU A 8 -8.71 9.84 3.44
N ARG A 9 -8.03 10.37 2.42
CA ARG A 9 -8.58 11.37 1.49
C ARG A 9 -9.74 10.83 0.65
N THR A 10 -9.76 9.52 0.38
CA THR A 10 -10.75 8.88 -0.51
C THR A 10 -11.79 8.02 0.22
N ASP A 11 -11.75 8.01 1.56
CA ASP A 11 -12.60 7.17 2.40
C ASP A 11 -12.60 5.67 2.00
N GLN A 12 -11.42 5.15 1.62
CA GLN A 12 -11.23 3.73 1.28
C GLN A 12 -10.59 2.94 2.42
N SER A 13 -10.94 1.66 2.58
CA SER A 13 -10.44 0.84 3.70
C SER A 13 -9.20 -0.01 3.37
N THR A 14 -8.96 -0.36 2.11
CA THR A 14 -7.92 -1.34 1.75
C THR A 14 -6.96 -0.78 0.70
N ALA A 15 -5.65 -0.99 0.89
CA ALA A 15 -4.62 -0.71 -0.12
C ALA A 15 -3.66 -1.88 -0.29
N LEU A 16 -3.17 -2.06 -1.53
CA LEU A 16 -2.00 -2.88 -1.82
C LEU A 16 -0.77 -1.98 -1.95
N VAL A 17 0.24 -2.23 -1.12
CA VAL A 17 1.55 -1.59 -1.23
C VAL A 17 2.53 -2.61 -1.78
N THR A 18 3.23 -2.25 -2.87
CA THR A 18 4.28 -3.09 -3.45
C THR A 18 5.58 -2.31 -3.62
N MET A 19 6.71 -3.02 -3.59
CA MET A 19 8.03 -2.45 -3.85
C MET A 19 8.86 -3.44 -4.67
N CYS A 20 9.64 -2.93 -5.62
CA CYS A 20 10.67 -3.72 -6.27
C CYS A 20 11.87 -3.93 -5.32
N ALA A 21 12.46 -5.11 -5.38
CA ALA A 21 13.73 -5.43 -4.76
C ALA A 21 14.70 -6.00 -5.82
N GLY A 22 16.00 -5.83 -5.60
CA GLY A 22 17.01 -6.42 -6.47
C GLY A 22 16.89 -7.95 -6.53
N GLY A 23 17.41 -8.56 -7.60
CA GLY A 23 17.41 -10.03 -7.75
C GLY A 23 16.07 -10.64 -8.14
N ALA A 24 15.23 -9.91 -8.90
CA ALA A 24 13.91 -10.37 -9.36
C ALA A 24 12.92 -10.68 -8.22
N LEU A 25 12.98 -9.89 -7.15
CA LEU A 25 12.10 -10.01 -5.98
C LEU A 25 11.19 -8.79 -5.83
N SER A 26 10.09 -9.00 -5.12
CA SER A 26 9.21 -7.94 -4.66
C SER A 26 8.54 -8.33 -3.34
N THR A 27 8.15 -7.31 -2.58
CA THR A 27 7.32 -7.48 -1.38
C THR A 27 5.97 -6.80 -1.64
N GLY A 28 4.89 -7.47 -1.22
CA GLY A 28 3.55 -6.93 -1.22
C GLY A 28 2.95 -6.98 0.18
N THR A 29 2.34 -5.89 0.61
CA THR A 29 1.62 -5.80 1.89
C THR A 29 0.23 -5.24 1.63
N ILE A 30 -0.78 -5.88 2.23
CA ILE A 30 -2.13 -5.34 2.29
C ILE A 30 -2.26 -4.49 3.55
N LEU A 31 -2.75 -3.27 3.38
CA LEU A 31 -3.10 -2.36 4.47
C LEU A 31 -4.61 -2.33 4.61
N GLU A 32 -5.09 -2.48 5.84
CA GLU A 32 -6.47 -2.25 6.25
C GLU A 32 -6.48 -1.02 7.16
N ARG A 33 -7.33 -0.03 6.84
CA ARG A 33 -7.59 1.10 7.73
C ARG A 33 -8.84 0.82 8.55
N ILE A 34 -8.67 0.80 9.87
CA ILE A 34 -9.72 0.71 10.88
C ILE A 34 -10.01 2.07 11.51
#